data_AF-A0AA42BWX7-F1
#
_entry.id   AF-A0AA42BWX7-F1
#
_cell.length_a   1.000
_cell.length_b   1.000
_cell.length_c   1.000
_cell.angle_alpha   90.00
_cell.angle_beta   90.00
_cell.angle_gamma   90.00
#
_symmetry.space_group_name_H-M   'P 1'
#
loop_
_entity.id
_entity.type
_entity.pdbx_description
1 polymer ?
#
loop_
_entity_poly.entity_id
_entity_poly.type
_entity_poly.pdbx_seq_one_letter_code
_entity_poly.pdbx_strand_id
1 'polypeptide(L)'
;MSEDNVGGRALAEALLEESQEVAVLSRDVEPFALLVNSYADSIVPAELRHADLPTITEALTCIEQSLPAVDVVALVGADDDERMRAAGDFLLARWPEAELVIVSAARPLAAVTA
;
A
#
# COMPACT_ATOMS: atom_id res chain seq x y z
N MET A 1 -9.40 8.16 10.49
CA MET A 1 -8.83 7.83 9.17
C MET A 1 -7.66 8.77 8.93
N SER A 2 -6.43 8.24 8.88
CA SER A 2 -5.21 9.02 8.62
C SER A 2 -5.13 9.44 7.14
N GLU A 3 -4.45 10.55 6.82
CA GLU A 3 -4.29 11.04 5.44
C GLU A 3 -3.63 10.01 4.51
N ASP A 4 -2.70 9.20 5.03
CA ASP A 4 -2.03 8.12 4.31
C ASP A 4 -3.03 7.04 3.84
N ASN A 5 -4.04 6.72 4.67
CA ASN A 5 -5.08 5.77 4.31
C ASN A 5 -6.01 6.33 3.23
N VAL A 6 -6.18 7.65 3.15
CA VAL A 6 -6.99 8.29 2.08
C VAL A 6 -6.26 8.20 0.75
N GLY A 7 -4.97 8.56 0.72
CA GLY A 7 -4.13 8.45 -0.48
C GLY A 7 -3.98 7.00 -0.93
N GLY A 8 -3.75 6.08 0.01
CA GLY A 8 -3.59 4.66 -0.27
C GLY A 8 -4.87 4.03 -0.82
N ARG A 9 -6.03 4.39 -0.27
CA ARG A 9 -7.33 3.93 -0.78
C ARG A 9 -7.59 4.44 -2.19
N ALA A 10 -7.34 5.72 -2.46
CA ALA A 10 -7.56 6.31 -3.78
C ALA A 10 -6.65 5.68 -4.85
N LEU A 11 -5.39 5.41 -4.51
CA LEU A 11 -4.46 4.71 -5.41
C LEU A 11 -4.92 3.28 -5.68
N ALA A 12 -5.27 2.52 -4.63
CA ALA A 12 -5.75 1.16 -4.76
C ALA A 12 -7.02 1.10 -5.64
N GLU A 13 -7.97 2.01 -5.41
CA GLU A 13 -9.20 2.13 -6.20
C GLU A 13 -8.88 2.38 -7.69
N ALA A 14 -8.01 3.33 -8.01
CA ALA A 14 -7.62 3.62 -9.40
C ALA A 14 -6.93 2.43 -10.10
N LEU A 15 -6.08 1.69 -9.40
CA LEU A 15 -5.42 0.49 -9.94
C LEU A 15 -6.43 -0.63 -10.20
N LEU A 16 -7.37 -0.83 -9.29
CA LEU A 16 -8.44 -1.83 -9.43
C LEU A 16 -9.39 -1.49 -10.60
N GLU A 17 -9.69 -0.21 -10.83
CA GLU A 17 -10.47 0.24 -11.99
C GLU A 17 -9.79 -0.12 -13.32
N GLU A 18 -8.46 -0.09 -13.37
CA GLU A 18 -7.63 -0.54 -14.51
C GLU A 18 -7.40 -2.07 -14.52
N SER A 19 -8.21 -2.83 -13.76
CA SER A 19 -8.16 -4.29 -13.65
C SER A 19 -6.81 -4.85 -13.15
N GLN A 20 -6.07 -4.07 -12.36
CA GLN A 20 -4.88 -4.56 -11.68
C GLN A 20 -5.24 -5.29 -10.38
N GLU A 21 -4.39 -6.23 -9.97
CA GLU A 21 -4.49 -6.88 -8.66
C GLU A 21 -3.69 -6.09 -7.63
N VAL A 22 -4.27 -5.85 -6.45
CA VAL A 22 -3.69 -4.94 -5.45
C VAL A 22 -3.60 -5.62 -4.09
N ALA A 23 -2.40 -5.72 -3.53
CA ALA A 23 -2.21 -6.01 -2.12
C ALA A 23 -2.03 -4.71 -1.33
N VAL A 24 -2.78 -4.56 -0.24
CA VAL A 24 -2.71 -3.40 0.65
C VAL A 24 -2.12 -3.82 1.98
N LEU A 25 -0.95 -3.29 2.31
CA LEU A 25 -0.31 -3.48 3.60
C LEU A 25 -0.50 -2.24 4.47
N SER A 26 -1.35 -2.30 5.49
CA SER A 26 -1.63 -1.16 6.38
C SER A 26 -1.90 -1.59 7.81
N ARG A 27 -1.69 -0.68 8.77
CA ARG A 27 -2.09 -0.90 10.17
C ARG A 27 -3.60 -0.87 10.37
N ASP A 28 -4.30 -0.22 9.46
CA ASP A 28 -5.75 -0.06 9.49
C ASP A 28 -6.28 -0.35 8.09
N VAL A 29 -6.92 -1.51 7.95
CA VAL A 29 -7.50 -1.99 6.69
C VAL A 29 -8.98 -1.67 6.56
N GLU A 30 -9.62 -1.12 7.61
CA GLU A 30 -11.05 -0.75 7.58
C GLU A 30 -11.41 0.16 6.38
N PRO A 31 -10.58 1.15 5.99
CA PRO A 31 -10.86 2.00 4.83
C PRO A 31 -10.94 1.25 3.49
N PHE A 32 -10.39 0.03 3.41
CA PHE A 32 -10.35 -0.78 2.19
C PHE A 32 -11.49 -1.80 2.12
N ALA A 33 -12.29 -1.95 3.18
CA ALA A 33 -13.38 -2.94 3.24
C ALA A 33 -14.41 -2.76 2.11
N LEU A 34 -14.69 -1.53 1.70
CA LEU A 34 -15.57 -1.26 0.56
C LEU A 34 -14.97 -1.71 -0.77
N LEU A 35 -13.65 -1.56 -0.96
CA LEU A 35 -12.96 -2.04 -2.15
C LEU A 35 -12.96 -3.57 -2.20
N VAL A 36 -12.74 -4.23 -1.06
CA VAL A 36 -12.85 -5.70 -0.97
C VAL A 36 -14.23 -6.20 -1.38
N ASN A 37 -15.31 -5.51 -0.95
CA ASN A 37 -16.66 -5.88 -1.38
C ASN A 37 -16.91 -5.67 -2.88
N SER A 38 -16.30 -4.65 -3.48
CA SER A 38 -16.52 -4.31 -4.89
C SER A 38 -15.66 -5.13 -5.86
N TYR A 39 -14.43 -5.46 -5.46
CA TYR A 39 -13.42 -6.05 -6.33
C TYR A 39 -13.00 -7.48 -5.92
N ALA A 40 -13.49 -7.97 -4.76
CA ALA A 40 -13.30 -9.33 -4.28
C ALA A 40 -11.83 -9.79 -4.34
N ASP A 41 -11.54 -10.81 -5.15
CA ASP A 41 -10.22 -11.45 -5.24
C ASP A 41 -9.13 -10.55 -5.85
N SER A 42 -9.50 -9.45 -6.50
CA SER A 42 -8.54 -8.48 -7.06
C SER A 42 -7.88 -7.60 -6.01
N ILE A 43 -8.33 -7.65 -4.74
CA ILE A 43 -7.70 -6.91 -3.65
C ILE A 43 -7.43 -7.78 -2.42
N VAL A 44 -6.21 -7.68 -1.88
CA VAL A 44 -5.74 -8.44 -0.72
C VAL A 44 -5.32 -7.48 0.40
N PRO A 45 -6.19 -7.23 1.39
CA PRO A 45 -5.82 -6.44 2.55
C PRO A 45 -5.01 -7.28 3.56
N ALA A 46 -3.81 -6.83 3.89
CA ALA A 46 -2.93 -7.40 4.90
C ALA A 46 -2.75 -6.41 6.06
N GLU A 47 -3.33 -6.72 7.22
CA GLU A 47 -3.34 -5.84 8.39
C GLU A 47 -2.08 -6.01 9.25
N LEU A 48 -1.30 -4.94 9.42
CA LEU A 48 -0.15 -4.86 10.32
C LEU A 48 -0.55 -4.30 11.69
N ARG A 49 -1.20 -5.12 12.52
CA ARG A 49 -1.63 -4.71 13.86
C ARG A 49 -0.47 -4.26 14.76
N HIS A 50 0.70 -4.88 14.56
CA HIS A 50 1.91 -4.63 15.33
C HIS A 50 3.12 -4.57 14.41
N ALA A 51 4.17 -3.85 14.85
CA ALA A 51 5.40 -3.64 14.10
C ALA A 51 6.50 -4.64 14.48
N ASP A 52 6.14 -5.83 14.94
CA ASP A 52 7.09 -6.91 15.18
C ASP A 52 7.33 -7.74 13.91
N LEU A 53 8.54 -8.31 13.82
CA LEU A 53 8.97 -9.09 12.66
C LEU A 53 8.04 -10.26 12.30
N PRO A 54 7.51 -11.06 13.26
CA PRO A 54 6.55 -12.12 12.97
C PRO A 54 5.30 -11.59 12.25
N THR A 55 4.66 -10.54 12.79
CA THR A 55 3.46 -9.95 12.19
C THR A 55 3.71 -9.43 10.79
N ILE A 56 4.85 -8.78 10.56
CA ILE A 56 5.25 -8.31 9.22
C ILE A 56 5.46 -9.48 8.27
N THR A 57 6.12 -10.54 8.73
CA THR A 57 6.42 -11.73 7.92
C THR A 57 5.15 -12.46 7.51
N GLU A 58 4.19 -12.61 8.43
CA GLU A 58 2.90 -13.22 8.14
C GLU A 58 2.11 -12.42 7.10
N ALA A 59 2.07 -11.10 7.25
CA ALA A 59 1.39 -10.22 6.29
C ALA A 59 2.00 -10.33 4.89
N LEU A 60 3.33 -10.32 4.78
CA LEU A 60 4.02 -10.50 3.48
C LEU A 60 3.79 -11.90 2.90
N THR A 61 3.82 -12.93 3.73
CA THR A 61 3.54 -14.31 3.28
C THR A 61 2.13 -14.45 2.74
N CYS A 62 1.16 -13.76 3.35
CA CYS A 62 -0.21 -13.72 2.84
C CYS A 62 -0.27 -13.09 1.44
N ILE A 63 0.45 -11.98 1.21
CA ILE A 63 0.51 -11.32 -0.09
C ILE A 63 1.08 -12.27 -1.15
N GLU A 64 2.15 -13.00 -0.84
CA GLU A 64 2.80 -13.93 -1.79
C GLU A 64 1.96 -15.16 -2.12
N GLN A 65 1.08 -15.57 -1.20
CA GLN A 65 0.16 -16.67 -1.45
C GLN A 65 -1.02 -16.24 -2.32
N SER A 66 -1.40 -14.96 -2.26
CA SER A 66 -2.51 -14.41 -3.02
C SER A 66 -2.09 -13.85 -4.38
N LEU A 67 -0.90 -13.24 -4.46
CA LEU A 67 -0.37 -12.65 -5.68
C LEU A 67 0.84 -13.46 -6.18
N PRO A 68 0.78 -14.05 -7.39
CA PRO A 68 1.85 -14.90 -7.91
C PRO A 68 3.14 -14.11 -8.23
N ALA A 69 3.02 -12.81 -8.50
CA ALA A 69 4.12 -11.88 -8.74
C ALA A 69 3.74 -10.49 -8.21
N VAL A 70 4.76 -9.74 -7.79
CA VAL A 70 4.63 -8.34 -7.39
C VAL A 70 5.54 -7.53 -8.30
N ASP A 71 4.93 -6.80 -9.24
CA ASP A 71 5.66 -5.99 -10.22
C ASP A 71 5.93 -4.56 -9.72
N VAL A 72 5.10 -4.05 -8.81
CA VAL A 72 5.20 -2.67 -8.30
C VAL A 72 4.96 -2.66 -6.79
N VAL A 73 5.82 -1.95 -6.07
CA VAL A 73 5.65 -1.64 -4.65
C VAL A 73 5.40 -0.14 -4.52
N ALA A 74 4.18 0.24 -4.14
CA ALA A 74 3.82 1.62 -3.87
C ALA A 74 3.92 1.95 -2.37
N LEU A 75 4.83 2.83 -1.99
CA LEU A 75 4.91 3.38 -0.64
C LEU A 75 4.11 4.66 -0.55
N VAL A 76 3.00 4.62 0.19
CA VAL A 76 2.12 5.78 0.41
C VAL A 76 2.35 6.34 1.80
N GLY A 77 2.77 7.59 1.91
CA GLY A 77 3.02 8.22 3.21
C GLY A 77 3.47 9.67 3.13
N ALA A 78 3.29 10.41 4.23
CA ALA A 78 3.76 11.77 4.39
C ALA A 78 5.11 11.84 5.13
N ASP A 79 6.14 12.29 4.41
CA ASP A 79 7.27 13.10 4.91
C ASP A 79 8.42 12.47 5.72
N ASP A 80 8.52 11.15 5.90
CA ASP A 80 9.70 10.52 6.53
C ASP A 80 10.56 9.75 5.51
N ASP A 81 11.49 10.48 4.86
CA ASP A 81 12.37 9.94 3.82
C ASP A 81 13.20 8.74 4.31
N GLU A 82 13.70 8.76 5.55
CA GLU A 82 14.52 7.67 6.08
C GLU A 82 13.67 6.41 6.29
N ARG A 83 12.47 6.57 6.84
CA ARG A 83 11.53 5.47 7.03
C ARG A 83 11.03 4.90 5.71
N MET A 84 10.69 5.76 4.74
CA MET A 84 10.26 5.33 3.41
C MET A 84 11.37 4.57 2.69
N ARG A 85 12.63 5.03 2.81
CA ARG A 85 13.78 4.33 2.25
C ARG A 85 13.99 2.96 2.91
N ALA A 86 13.97 2.89 4.23
CA ALA A 86 14.12 1.64 4.96
C ALA A 86 12.99 0.63 4.63
N ALA A 87 11.75 1.10 4.50
CA ALA A 87 10.63 0.27 4.07
C ALA A 87 10.80 -0.20 2.61
N GLY A 88 11.24 0.69 1.72
CA GLY A 88 11.53 0.36 0.33
C GLY A 88 12.62 -0.69 0.19
N ASP A 89 13.75 -0.51 0.87
CA ASP A 89 14.86 -1.46 0.90
C ASP A 89 14.42 -2.83 1.43
N PHE A 90 13.59 -2.84 2.48
CA PHE A 90 13.06 -4.08 3.06
C PHE A 90 12.12 -4.82 2.09
N LEU A 91 11.24 -4.11 1.39
CA LEU A 91 10.29 -4.72 0.44
C LEU A 91 10.99 -5.15 -0.85
N LEU A 92 11.95 -4.37 -1.35
CA LEU A 92 12.76 -4.74 -2.53
C LEU A 92 13.70 -5.91 -2.24
N ALA A 93 14.14 -6.10 -1.00
CA ALA A 93 14.85 -7.34 -0.64
C ALA A 93 13.95 -8.58 -0.77
N ARG A 94 12.62 -8.43 -0.66
CA ARG A 94 11.64 -9.51 -0.83
C ARG A 94 11.25 -9.69 -2.29
N TRP A 95 11.00 -8.59 -3.00
CA TRP A 95 10.64 -8.56 -4.42
C TRP A 95 11.64 -7.71 -5.20
N PRO A 96 12.80 -8.27 -5.56
CA PRO A 96 13.89 -7.51 -6.17
C PRO A 96 13.61 -7.06 -7.60
N GLU A 97 12.64 -7.68 -8.28
CA GLU A 97 12.22 -7.29 -9.63
C GLU A 97 11.09 -6.25 -9.63
N ALA A 98 10.53 -5.92 -8.46
CA ALA A 98 9.47 -4.94 -8.35
C ALA A 98 10.00 -3.51 -8.52
N GLU A 99 9.23 -2.66 -9.19
CA GLU A 99 9.48 -1.22 -9.24
C GLU A 99 8.98 -0.54 -7.97
N LEU A 100 9.86 0.20 -7.29
CA LEU A 100 9.49 0.98 -6.09
C LEU A 100 9.00 2.37 -6.49
N VAL A 101 7.74 2.67 -6.16
CA VAL A 101 7.11 3.97 -6.39
C VAL A 101 6.79 4.61 -5.05
N ILE A 102 7.32 5.82 -4.81
CA ILE A 102 6.97 6.61 -3.63
C ILE A 102 5.85 7.57 -3.99
N VAL A 103 4.70 7.39 -3.34
CA VAL A 103 3.53 8.24 -3.52
C VAL A 103 3.40 9.13 -2.29
N SER A 104 3.95 10.33 -2.39
CA SER A 104 3.71 11.36 -1.38
C SER A 104 2.26 11.81 -1.48
N ALA A 105 1.56 11.84 -0.35
CA ALA A 105 0.29 12.54 -0.25
C ALA A 105 0.56 14.03 -0.43
N ALA A 106 0.59 14.50 -1.68
CA ALA A 106 0.69 15.92 -1.96
C ALA A 106 -0.50 16.59 -1.26
N ARG A 107 -0.19 17.44 -0.28
CA ARG A 107 -1.14 18.33 0.39
C ARG A 107 -2.13 18.85 -0.65
N PRO A 108 -3.46 18.79 -0.44
CA PRO A 108 -4.37 19.40 -1.38
C PRO A 108 -3.93 20.85 -1.55
N LEU A 109 -3.69 21.25 -2.80
CA LEU A 109 -3.36 22.62 -3.20
C LEU A 109 -4.49 23.53 -2.71
N ALA A 110 -4.40 23.96 -1.45
CA ALA A 110 -5.26 24.98 -0.91
C ALA A 110 -4.89 26.27 -1.63
N ALA A 111 -5.69 26.60 -2.63
CA ALA A 111 -5.91 27.94 -3.17
C ALA A 111 -4.64 28.81 -3.28
N VAL A 112 -3.84 28.60 -4.34
CA VAL A 112 -3.09 29.73 -4.92
C VAL A 112 -4.05 30.47 -5.85
N THR A 113 -4.97 31.22 -5.24
CA THR A 113 -5.59 32.39 -5.88
C THR A 113 -4.93 33.60 -5.26
N ALA A 114 -4.03 34.22 -6.00
CA ALA A 114 -3.54 35.58 -5.78
C ALA A 114 -3.77 36.38 -7.05
#